data_AF-A0A7X8IGI3-F1
#
_entry.id   AF-A0A7X8IGI3-F1
#
_cell.length_a   1.000
_cell.length_b   1.000
_cell.length_c   1.000
_cell.angle_alpha   90.00
_cell.angle_beta   90.00
_cell.angle_gamma   90.00
#
_symmetry.space_group_name_H-M   'P 1'
#
loop_
_entity.id
_entity.type
_entity.pdbx_description
1 polymer ?
#
loop_
_entity_poly.entity_id
_entity_poly.type
_entity_poly.pdbx_seq_one_letter_code
_entity_poly.pdbx_strand_id
1 'polypeptide(L)'
;MNIVVYRTRKSFDYKVDPFAPSSFENNWKNNRQDWLVIKDDKAEIFRCRCQSVANYCFGKGATADTVSYGDTIYPGRFFLKCFVDPRDFFGEIHAITKTTDYDGQLIDRHAMQTTKDGYQNGRWLLHSMYSKKLGDDTTYAWSSGCIITSSADLKAFNTVLHAYKIQPGETIEGEIIEDF
;
A
#
# COMPACT_ATOMS: atom_id res chain seq x y z
N MET A 1 -19.50 5.15 -0.53
CA MET A 1 -18.25 4.99 0.26
C MET A 1 -17.08 5.08 -0.70
N ASN A 2 -16.02 5.80 -0.32
CA ASN A 2 -14.81 6.00 -1.11
C ASN A 2 -13.56 5.86 -0.20
N ILE A 3 -12.46 5.34 -0.74
CA ILE A 3 -11.17 5.28 -0.05
C ILE A 3 -10.27 6.40 -0.56
N VAL A 4 -9.61 7.14 0.33
CA VAL A 4 -8.65 8.18 -0.07
C VAL A 4 -7.32 7.94 0.62
N VAL A 5 -6.24 7.95 -0.16
CA VAL A 5 -4.86 7.98 0.36
C VAL A 5 -4.28 9.36 0.13
N TYR A 6 -4.05 10.11 1.21
CA TYR A 6 -3.32 11.37 1.13
C TYR A 6 -1.83 11.09 1.31
N ARG A 7 -1.10 11.10 0.21
CA ARG A 7 0.34 10.87 0.18
C ARG A 7 1.08 12.19 0.31
N THR A 8 1.99 12.27 1.26
CA THR A 8 2.79 13.47 1.49
C THR A 8 4.15 13.38 0.81
N ARG A 9 4.65 14.51 0.28
CA ARG A 9 6.02 14.61 -0.25
C ARG A 9 7.08 14.07 0.72
N LYS A 10 6.89 14.23 2.04
CA LYS A 10 7.84 13.73 3.05
C LYS A 10 8.01 12.20 3.02
N SER A 11 6.99 11.45 2.59
CA SER A 11 7.05 9.98 2.54
C SER A 11 8.04 9.46 1.49
N PHE A 12 8.39 10.27 0.49
CA PHE A 12 9.44 9.94 -0.48
C PHE A 12 10.85 10.13 0.07
N ASP A 13 11.03 10.96 1.11
CA ASP A 13 12.30 11.13 1.82
C ASP A 13 12.44 10.06 2.91
N TYR A 14 12.41 8.79 2.52
CA TYR A 14 12.42 7.66 3.45
C TYR A 14 13.81 7.15 3.83
N LYS A 15 14.86 7.69 3.21
CA LYS A 15 16.25 7.31 3.51
C LYS A 15 16.79 8.13 4.67
N VAL A 16 17.35 7.47 5.67
CA VAL A 16 18.08 8.13 6.76
C VAL A 16 19.32 8.83 6.22
N ASP A 17 20.12 8.09 5.46
CA ASP A 17 21.25 8.60 4.69
C ASP A 17 20.92 8.50 3.18
N PRO A 18 20.73 9.64 2.49
CA PRO A 18 20.45 9.67 1.05
C PRO A 18 21.54 9.03 0.18
N PHE A 19 22.78 9.00 0.66
CA PHE A 19 23.94 8.49 -0.07
C PHE A 19 24.21 7.01 0.22
N ALA A 20 23.66 6.48 1.31
CA ALA A 20 23.75 5.06 1.60
C ALA A 20 22.87 4.25 0.64
N PRO A 21 23.27 3.00 0.33
CA PRO A 21 22.44 2.08 -0.44
C PRO A 21 21.04 1.89 0.18
N SER A 22 20.07 1.51 -0.65
CA SER A 22 18.76 1.10 -0.17
C SER A 22 18.90 -0.17 0.68
N SER A 23 18.48 -0.10 1.95
CA SER A 23 18.50 -1.24 2.87
C SER A 23 17.39 -1.12 3.91
N PHE A 24 17.08 -2.21 4.60
CA PHE A 24 16.13 -2.19 5.73
C PHE A 24 16.57 -1.24 6.84
N GLU A 25 17.86 -1.07 7.05
CA GLU A 25 18.41 -0.19 8.09
C GLU A 25 18.38 1.29 7.68
N ASN A 26 18.27 1.58 6.38
CA ASN A 26 18.31 2.93 5.84
C ASN A 26 16.93 3.47 5.42
N ASN A 27 15.99 2.62 4.99
CA ASN A 27 14.77 3.03 4.29
C ASN A 27 13.54 3.26 5.20
N TRP A 28 13.75 3.60 6.48
CA TRP A 28 12.67 3.73 7.47
C TRP A 28 12.35 5.16 7.90
N LYS A 29 13.12 6.17 7.48
CA LYS A 29 12.79 7.57 7.79
C LYS A 29 11.41 7.89 7.19
N ASN A 30 10.66 8.79 7.82
CA ASN A 30 9.34 9.20 7.33
C ASN A 30 8.40 8.03 6.97
N ASN A 31 8.51 6.90 7.69
CA ASN A 31 7.64 5.75 7.50
C ASN A 31 6.22 6.08 8.00
N ARG A 32 5.22 5.55 7.32
CA ARG A 32 3.79 5.71 7.63
C ARG A 32 3.34 7.17 7.81
N GLN A 33 3.86 8.10 7.00
CA GLN A 33 3.47 9.52 7.08
C GLN A 33 2.21 9.84 6.27
N ASP A 34 1.73 8.93 5.43
CA ASP A 34 0.54 9.13 4.63
C ASP A 34 -0.73 8.86 5.46
N TRP A 35 -1.87 9.33 4.96
CA TRP A 35 -3.17 9.05 5.57
C TRP A 35 -4.00 8.13 4.68
N LEU A 36 -4.50 7.04 5.25
CA LEU A 36 -5.58 6.25 4.67
C LEU A 36 -6.90 6.68 5.30
N VAL A 37 -7.87 7.02 4.46
CA VAL A 37 -9.15 7.59 4.88
C VAL A 37 -10.30 6.84 4.22
N ILE A 38 -11.36 6.55 4.97
CA ILE A 38 -12.65 6.15 4.40
C ILE A 38 -13.60 7.34 4.52
N LYS A 39 -14.30 7.65 3.42
CA LYS A 39 -15.37 8.64 3.38
C LYS A 39 -16.67 8.00 2.92
N ASP A 40 -17.78 8.51 3.41
CA ASP A 40 -19.09 8.35 2.78
C ASP A 40 -19.58 9.70 2.25
N ASP A 41 -20.83 9.74 1.80
CA ASP A 41 -21.40 10.94 1.18
C ASP A 41 -21.56 12.12 2.16
N LYS A 42 -21.42 11.87 3.47
CA LYS A 42 -21.64 12.86 4.53
C LYS A 42 -20.34 13.30 5.17
N ALA A 43 -19.42 12.37 5.45
CA ALA A 43 -18.25 12.67 6.25
C ALA A 43 -17.10 11.66 6.04
N GLU A 44 -15.96 12.03 6.61
CA GLU A 44 -14.91 11.07 6.95
C GLU A 44 -15.38 10.19 8.10
N ILE A 45 -15.26 8.88 7.93
CA ILE A 45 -15.71 7.88 8.91
C ILE A 45 -14.56 7.06 9.51
N PHE A 46 -13.38 7.13 8.90
CA PHE A 46 -12.17 6.47 9.37
C PHE A 46 -10.93 7.19 8.85
N ARG A 47 -9.88 7.23 9.67
CA ARG A 47 -8.56 7.71 9.29
C ARG A 47 -7.48 6.98 10.08
N CYS A 48 -6.44 6.52 9.40
CA CYS A 48 -5.22 6.03 10.04
C CYS A 48 -3.97 6.42 9.25
N ARG A 49 -2.80 6.23 9.87
CA ARG A 49 -1.51 6.39 9.21
C ARG A 49 -1.21 5.16 8.36
N CYS A 50 -0.67 5.38 7.16
CA CYS A 50 -0.24 4.30 6.27
C CYS A 50 1.07 4.63 5.56
N GLN A 51 1.77 3.59 5.13
CA GLN A 51 2.86 3.67 4.17
C GLN A 51 2.26 3.44 2.79
N SER A 52 2.40 4.41 1.87
CA SER A 52 1.92 4.27 0.49
C SER A 52 3.00 4.44 -0.57
N VAL A 53 4.21 4.84 -0.17
CA VAL A 53 5.41 4.90 -1.01
C VAL A 53 6.18 3.59 -0.92
N ALA A 54 6.60 3.04 -2.05
CA ALA A 54 7.50 1.88 -2.09
C ALA A 54 8.88 2.28 -1.54
N ASN A 55 9.27 1.64 -0.44
CA ASN A 55 10.52 1.87 0.27
C ASN A 55 11.34 0.57 0.49
N TYR A 56 10.89 -0.56 -0.08
CA TYR A 56 11.59 -1.83 0.03
C TYR A 56 12.89 -1.85 -0.77
N CYS A 57 13.86 -2.65 -0.33
CA CYS A 57 15.11 -2.91 -1.01
C CYS A 57 15.16 -4.37 -1.50
N PHE A 58 15.01 -4.61 -2.81
CA PHE A 58 15.23 -5.92 -3.40
C PHE A 58 16.73 -6.25 -3.49
N GLY A 59 17.37 -6.50 -2.35
CA GLY A 59 18.77 -6.95 -2.28
C GLY A 59 19.78 -6.07 -3.04
N LYS A 60 21.01 -6.57 -3.20
CA LYS A 60 22.03 -5.88 -4.02
C LYS A 60 21.63 -5.92 -5.51
N GLY A 61 20.93 -4.89 -5.97
CA GLY A 61 20.98 -4.46 -7.37
C GLY A 61 19.85 -4.87 -8.32
N ALA A 62 18.62 -5.14 -7.86
CA ALA A 62 17.52 -5.38 -8.80
C ALA A 62 16.24 -4.66 -8.37
N THR A 63 16.14 -3.36 -8.63
CA THR A 63 14.84 -2.79 -8.96
C THR A 63 14.66 -3.02 -10.46
N ALA A 64 13.56 -3.65 -10.87
CA ALA A 64 13.16 -3.62 -12.28
C ALA A 64 12.72 -2.20 -12.70
N ASP A 65 12.63 -1.30 -11.72
CA ASP A 65 12.20 0.07 -11.87
C ASP A 65 13.07 0.84 -12.84
N THR A 66 12.40 1.58 -13.72
CA THR A 66 13.03 2.47 -14.69
C THR A 66 13.03 3.92 -14.23
N VAL A 67 12.26 4.23 -13.18
CA VAL A 67 12.20 5.54 -12.53
C VAL A 67 12.41 5.43 -11.02
N SER A 68 12.61 6.56 -10.35
CA SER A 68 12.67 6.59 -8.89
C SER A 68 11.30 6.26 -8.30
N TYR A 69 11.28 5.34 -7.32
CA TYR A 69 10.05 4.88 -6.65
C TYR A 69 9.07 4.20 -7.62
N GLY A 70 9.58 3.51 -8.64
CA GLY A 70 8.82 2.92 -9.74
C GLY A 70 7.64 2.08 -9.28
N ASP A 71 7.87 1.20 -8.30
CA ASP A 71 6.83 0.38 -7.66
C ASP A 71 5.86 1.16 -6.73
N THR A 72 5.87 2.49 -6.70
CA THR A 72 4.83 3.24 -5.95
C THR A 72 3.59 3.41 -6.82
N ILE A 73 2.39 3.15 -6.28
CA ILE A 73 1.12 3.36 -7.01
C ILE A 73 1.04 4.82 -7.44
N TYR A 74 0.78 5.07 -8.73
CA TYR A 74 0.67 6.41 -9.28
C TYR A 74 -0.54 7.17 -8.69
N PRO A 75 -0.46 8.51 -8.53
CA PRO A 75 -1.62 9.31 -8.12
C PRO A 75 -2.84 9.12 -9.03
N GLY A 76 -4.02 9.19 -8.42
CA GLY A 76 -5.30 9.03 -9.10
C GLY A 76 -6.04 7.78 -8.66
N ARG A 77 -6.94 7.32 -9.52
CA ARG A 77 -7.95 6.31 -9.18
C ARG A 77 -7.35 4.90 -9.08
N PHE A 78 -7.77 4.18 -8.05
CA PHE A 78 -7.59 2.74 -7.91
C PHE A 78 -8.89 2.08 -7.43
N PHE A 79 -8.90 0.76 -7.37
CA PHE A 79 -10.03 -0.01 -6.87
C PHE A 79 -9.58 -1.03 -5.82
N LEU A 80 -10.25 -1.03 -4.68
CA LEU A 80 -9.98 -1.91 -3.55
C LEU A 80 -10.97 -3.08 -3.55
N LYS A 81 -10.52 -4.26 -3.97
CA LYS A 81 -11.29 -5.50 -3.86
C LYS A 81 -11.17 -6.04 -2.44
N CYS A 82 -12.28 -6.07 -1.70
CA CYS A 82 -12.29 -6.29 -0.26
C CYS A 82 -12.24 -7.76 0.14
N PHE A 83 -11.60 -8.04 1.27
CA PHE A 83 -11.55 -9.35 1.93
C PHE A 83 -11.11 -10.48 0.98
N VAL A 84 -9.97 -10.30 0.33
CA VAL A 84 -9.38 -11.33 -0.52
C VAL A 84 -8.64 -12.37 0.33
N ASP A 85 -8.44 -13.57 -0.21
CA ASP A 85 -7.76 -14.66 0.49
C ASP A 85 -6.42 -14.19 1.07
N PRO A 86 -6.13 -14.50 2.35
CA PRO A 86 -4.93 -14.06 3.04
C PRO A 86 -3.70 -14.74 2.44
N ARG A 87 -2.99 -14.00 1.59
CA ARG A 87 -1.80 -14.47 0.85
C ARG A 87 -0.56 -14.50 1.75
N ASP A 88 -0.59 -15.31 2.80
CA ASP A 88 0.37 -15.33 3.93
C ASP A 88 0.40 -14.09 4.83
N PHE A 89 -0.39 -13.07 4.53
CA PHE A 89 -0.58 -11.91 5.39
C PHE A 89 -1.51 -12.21 6.56
N PHE A 90 -1.34 -11.46 7.64
CA PHE A 90 -2.19 -11.55 8.83
C PHE A 90 -3.44 -10.68 8.68
N GLY A 91 -4.57 -11.17 9.23
CA GLY A 91 -5.85 -10.47 9.18
C GLY A 91 -6.54 -10.55 7.82
N GLU A 92 -7.67 -9.85 7.70
CA GLU A 92 -8.37 -9.70 6.42
C GLU A 92 -7.70 -8.59 5.61
N ILE A 93 -7.32 -8.91 4.38
CA ILE A 93 -6.58 -8.02 3.48
C ILE A 93 -7.40 -7.69 2.24
N HIS A 94 -6.92 -6.71 1.47
CA HIS A 94 -7.62 -6.24 0.26
C HIS A 94 -6.65 -6.15 -0.91
N ALA A 95 -7.17 -6.36 -2.12
CA ALA A 95 -6.39 -6.26 -3.36
C ALA A 95 -6.60 -4.89 -4.00
N ILE A 96 -5.49 -4.26 -4.38
CA ILE A 96 -5.47 -3.01 -5.14
C ILE A 96 -5.42 -3.35 -6.63
N THR A 97 -6.32 -2.78 -7.41
CA THR A 97 -6.52 -3.12 -8.82
C THR A 97 -6.89 -1.89 -9.65
N LYS A 98 -6.86 -2.05 -10.98
CA LYS A 98 -7.23 -1.03 -11.97
C LYS A 98 -6.51 0.31 -11.76
N THR A 99 -5.20 0.24 -11.57
CA THR A 99 -4.30 1.39 -11.40
C THR A 99 -2.96 1.11 -12.09
N THR A 100 -2.04 2.06 -12.07
CA THR A 100 -0.66 1.90 -12.48
C THR A 100 0.30 2.29 -11.37
N ASP A 101 1.56 1.88 -11.49
CA ASP A 101 2.67 2.39 -10.70
C ASP A 101 3.37 3.57 -11.42
N TYR A 102 4.44 4.12 -10.84
CA TYR A 102 5.21 5.21 -11.47
C TYR A 102 6.02 4.77 -12.69
N ASP A 103 6.34 3.48 -12.83
CA ASP A 103 6.89 2.94 -14.07
C ASP A 103 5.84 2.80 -15.18
N GLY A 104 4.57 3.11 -14.89
CA GLY A 104 3.46 3.02 -15.84
C GLY A 104 2.99 1.58 -16.07
N GLN A 105 3.37 0.65 -15.19
CA GLN A 105 3.00 -0.75 -15.30
C GLN A 105 1.60 -0.96 -14.75
N LEU A 106 0.80 -1.76 -15.45
CA LEU A 106 -0.60 -1.99 -15.10
C LEU A 106 -0.70 -2.92 -13.90
N ILE A 107 -1.49 -2.51 -12.90
CA ILE A 107 -1.86 -3.30 -11.73
C ILE A 107 -3.34 -3.65 -11.83
N ASP A 108 -3.66 -4.92 -12.07
CA ASP A 108 -5.04 -5.36 -12.23
C ASP A 108 -5.27 -6.83 -11.84
N ARG A 109 -6.50 -7.32 -12.03
CA ARG A 109 -6.95 -8.70 -11.78
C ARG A 109 -6.80 -9.08 -10.32
N HIS A 110 -5.86 -9.96 -10.00
CA HIS A 110 -5.58 -10.41 -8.63
C HIS A 110 -4.48 -9.55 -8.01
N ALA A 111 -4.53 -8.23 -8.19
CA ALA A 111 -3.48 -7.32 -7.73
C ALA A 111 -2.09 -7.71 -8.25
N MET A 112 -2.02 -8.01 -9.55
CA MET A 112 -0.80 -8.42 -10.25
C MET A 112 -0.32 -7.31 -11.18
N GLN A 113 0.99 -7.19 -11.28
CA GLN A 113 1.69 -6.24 -12.14
C GLN A 113 1.93 -6.86 -13.51
N THR A 114 1.69 -6.08 -14.55
CA THR A 114 1.95 -6.47 -15.94
C THR A 114 3.03 -5.56 -16.50
N THR A 115 4.20 -6.14 -16.82
CA THR A 115 5.33 -5.43 -17.44
C THR A 115 5.34 -5.65 -18.95
N LYS A 116 6.25 -4.97 -19.65
CA LYS A 116 6.45 -5.15 -21.10
C LYS A 116 6.74 -6.61 -21.50
N ASP A 117 7.37 -7.39 -20.60
CA ASP A 117 7.81 -8.77 -20.86
C ASP A 117 6.79 -9.80 -20.35
N GLY A 118 5.64 -9.36 -19.80
CA GLY A 118 4.54 -10.21 -19.35
C GLY A 118 4.13 -9.98 -17.89
N TYR A 119 3.46 -10.97 -17.29
CA TYR A 119 3.02 -10.87 -15.89
C TYR A 119 4.21 -11.06 -14.94
N GLN A 120 4.30 -10.17 -13.95
CA GLN A 120 5.14 -10.37 -12.78
C GLN A 120 4.28 -10.70 -11.56
N ASN A 121 4.86 -11.50 -10.66
CA ASN A 121 4.25 -11.85 -9.38
C ASN A 121 4.44 -10.70 -8.38
N GLY A 122 3.65 -9.64 -8.53
CA GLY A 122 3.43 -8.63 -7.49
C GLY A 122 2.15 -8.95 -6.71
N ARG A 123 2.09 -8.58 -5.42
CA ARG A 123 0.86 -8.62 -4.62
C ARG A 123 0.58 -7.19 -4.15
N TRP A 124 -0.11 -6.41 -4.99
CA TRP A 124 -0.49 -5.03 -4.67
C TRP A 124 -1.66 -5.01 -3.69
N LEU A 125 -1.38 -4.88 -2.41
CA LEU A 125 -2.36 -5.13 -1.35
C LEU A 125 -2.50 -3.95 -0.39
N LEU A 126 -3.66 -3.88 0.27
CA LEU A 126 -3.82 -3.19 1.54
C LEU A 126 -3.74 -4.22 2.67
N HIS A 127 -2.72 -4.12 3.52
CA HIS A 127 -2.45 -5.08 4.59
C HIS A 127 -1.74 -4.44 5.80
N SER A 128 -1.49 -5.23 6.84
CA SER A 128 -0.77 -4.78 8.03
C SER A 128 0.71 -5.12 7.98
N MET A 129 1.49 -4.41 8.77
CA MET A 129 2.92 -4.65 8.98
C MET A 129 3.22 -5.85 9.92
N TYR A 130 2.25 -6.73 10.18
CA TYR A 130 2.42 -7.87 11.06
C TYR A 130 3.53 -8.81 10.57
N SER A 131 4.39 -9.23 11.49
CA SER A 131 5.40 -10.24 11.25
C SER A 131 5.08 -11.51 12.02
N LYS A 132 4.77 -12.60 11.30
CA LYS A 132 4.61 -13.94 11.90
C LYS A 132 5.85 -14.37 12.72
N LYS A 133 7.04 -13.90 12.33
CA LYS A 133 8.29 -14.19 13.05
C LYS A 133 8.36 -13.49 14.41
N LEU A 134 7.87 -12.25 14.49
CA LEU A 134 7.86 -11.47 15.73
C LEU A 134 6.63 -11.79 16.58
N GLY A 135 5.57 -12.32 15.97
CA GLY A 135 4.26 -12.44 16.60
C GLY A 135 3.54 -11.10 16.76
N ASP A 136 4.08 -10.03 16.18
CA ASP A 136 3.65 -8.63 16.35
C ASP A 136 3.99 -7.81 15.09
N ASP A 137 3.54 -6.56 15.06
CA ASP A 137 3.92 -5.56 14.05
C ASP A 137 5.44 -5.31 14.06
N THR A 138 6.02 -5.12 12.87
CA THR A 138 7.39 -4.62 12.77
C THR A 138 7.51 -3.18 13.29
N THR A 139 8.72 -2.66 13.47
CA THR A 139 8.90 -1.24 13.80
C THR A 139 8.56 -0.31 12.62
N TYR A 140 8.80 -0.78 11.40
CA TYR A 140 8.66 -0.03 10.16
C TYR A 140 7.93 -0.86 9.10
N ALA A 141 7.11 -0.20 8.29
CA ALA A 141 6.41 -0.81 7.16
C ALA A 141 7.34 -0.84 5.94
N TRP A 142 7.43 -2.01 5.31
CA TRP A 142 8.28 -2.24 4.14
C TRP A 142 7.40 -2.55 2.94
N SER A 143 7.31 -1.58 2.02
CA SER A 143 6.39 -1.64 0.90
C SER A 143 7.14 -1.79 -0.43
N SER A 144 6.75 -2.78 -1.22
CA SER A 144 7.02 -2.89 -2.66
C SER A 144 5.77 -2.49 -3.46
N GLY A 145 5.11 -1.40 -3.03
CA GLY A 145 3.91 -0.85 -3.68
C GLY A 145 2.58 -1.05 -2.95
N CYS A 146 2.56 -1.87 -1.89
CA CYS A 146 1.39 -2.02 -1.02
C CYS A 146 1.04 -0.71 -0.27
N ILE A 147 -0.22 -0.62 0.17
CA ILE A 147 -0.66 0.30 1.23
C ILE A 147 -0.58 -0.45 2.56
N ILE A 148 0.31 -0.03 3.46
CA ILE A 148 0.57 -0.77 4.70
C ILE A 148 0.16 0.05 5.92
N THR A 149 -0.58 -0.58 6.83
CA THR A 149 -1.06 0.02 8.09
C THR A 149 -0.53 -0.77 9.30
N SER A 150 -0.81 -0.31 10.53
CA SER A 150 -0.65 -1.18 11.71
C SER A 150 -1.71 -2.28 11.72
N SER A 151 -1.47 -3.37 12.44
CA SER A 151 -2.47 -4.45 12.57
C SER A 151 -3.74 -3.98 13.29
N ALA A 152 -3.60 -3.05 14.24
CA ALA A 152 -4.74 -2.45 14.92
C ALA A 152 -5.58 -1.58 13.97
N ASP A 153 -4.91 -0.77 13.14
CA ASP A 153 -5.59 0.08 12.15
C ASP A 153 -6.25 -0.72 11.03
N LEU A 154 -5.61 -1.80 10.54
CA LEU A 154 -6.23 -2.69 9.57
C LEU A 154 -7.51 -3.32 10.15
N LYS A 155 -7.47 -3.75 11.41
CA LYS A 155 -8.64 -4.30 12.10
C LYS A 155 -9.76 -3.25 12.22
N ALA A 156 -9.41 -2.01 12.56
CA ALA A 156 -10.37 -0.91 12.66
C ALA A 156 -10.98 -0.56 11.28
N PHE A 157 -10.16 -0.53 10.23
CA PHE A 157 -10.58 -0.36 8.84
C PHE A 157 -11.60 -1.45 8.44
N ASN A 158 -11.28 -2.72 8.71
CA ASN A 158 -12.16 -3.86 8.43
C ASN A 158 -13.48 -3.78 9.21
N THR A 159 -13.43 -3.33 10.46
CA THR A 159 -14.62 -3.14 11.29
C THR A 159 -15.59 -2.14 10.66
N VAL A 160 -15.07 -1.05 10.06
CA VAL A 160 -15.89 -0.08 9.34
C VAL A 160 -16.51 -0.71 8.08
N LEU A 161 -15.73 -1.45 7.29
CA LEU A 161 -16.25 -2.12 6.10
C LEU A 161 -17.36 -3.13 6.44
N HIS A 162 -17.17 -3.94 7.49
CA HIS A 162 -18.19 -4.87 7.99
C HIS A 162 -19.44 -4.14 8.49
N ALA A 163 -19.30 -3.00 9.16
CA ALA A 163 -20.44 -2.19 9.61
C ALA A 163 -21.28 -1.66 8.43
N TYR A 164 -20.64 -1.39 7.28
CA TYR A 164 -21.30 -1.05 6.03
C TYR A 164 -21.73 -2.27 5.20
N LYS A 165 -21.58 -3.48 5.75
CA LYS A 165 -21.99 -4.76 5.15
C LYS A 165 -21.32 -5.07 3.81
N ILE A 166 -20.12 -4.54 3.57
CA ILE A 166 -19.33 -4.85 2.38
C ILE A 166 -19.02 -6.35 2.38
N GLN A 167 -19.32 -7.04 1.29
CA GLN A 167 -19.07 -8.48 1.17
C GLN A 167 -17.67 -8.79 0.60
N PRO A 168 -17.13 -9.98 0.86
CA PRO A 168 -15.91 -10.45 0.20
C PRO A 168 -15.99 -10.39 -1.33
N GLY A 169 -14.96 -9.84 -1.94
CA GLY A 169 -14.86 -9.66 -3.39
C GLY A 169 -15.56 -8.42 -3.94
N GLU A 170 -16.35 -7.70 -3.14
CA GLU A 170 -16.86 -6.37 -3.53
C GLU A 170 -15.71 -5.40 -3.72
N THR A 171 -15.94 -4.41 -4.58
CA THR A 171 -14.93 -3.42 -4.93
C THR A 171 -15.38 -2.03 -4.53
N ILE A 172 -14.52 -1.33 -3.80
CA ILE A 172 -14.72 0.08 -3.43
C ILE A 172 -13.75 0.92 -4.27
N GLU A 173 -14.24 2.00 -4.85
CA GLU A 173 -13.38 2.96 -5.54
C GLU A 173 -12.48 3.68 -4.52
N GLY A 174 -11.28 4.02 -4.96
CA GLY A 174 -10.38 4.85 -4.18
C GLY A 174 -9.54 5.78 -5.02
N GLU A 175 -8.91 6.74 -4.35
CA GLU A 175 -8.05 7.73 -4.98
C GLU A 175 -6.78 7.98 -4.15
N ILE A 176 -5.64 8.06 -4.83
CA ILE A 176 -4.39 8.55 -4.26
C ILE A 176 -4.23 10.02 -4.63
N ILE A 177 -4.12 10.88 -3.63
CA ILE A 177 -3.91 12.31 -3.78
C ILE A 177 -2.52 12.63 -3.23
N GLU A 178 -1.67 13.23 -4.05
CA GLU A 178 -0.36 13.72 -3.63
C GLU A 178 -0.41 15.20 -3.28
N ASP A 179 0.08 15.50 -2.09
CA ASP A 179 0.33 16.88 -1.66
C ASP A 179 1.75 17.27 -2.08
N PHE A 180 1.84 18.15 -3.09
CA PHE A 180 3.09 18.67 -3.66
C PHE A 180 3.49 19.98 -2.96
#